data_AF-A0A7N8X9M1-F1
#
_entry.id   AF-A0A7N8X9M1-F1
#
_cell.length_a   1.000
_cell.length_b   1.000
_cell.length_c   1.000
_cell.angle_alpha   90.00
_cell.angle_beta   90.00
_cell.angle_gamma   90.00
#
_symmetry.space_group_name_H-M   'P 1'
#
loop_
_entity.id
_entity.type
_entity.pdbx_description
1 polymer ?
#
loop_
_entity_poly.entity_id
_entity_poly.type
_entity_poly.pdbx_seq_one_letter_code
_entity_poly.pdbx_strand_id
1 'polypeptide(L)'
;MEKRKTICVLLLFPVFPAVNQSIAGVFQVSYLNDLHQPSYGFNASEARRLCLFLGVTIASKAQVQEALRRGLETCRFGWTDEHLAVIPRIKPLTVCGQNQIGLVTWRATVTHPFDAFCFNESGMTFSILSFLLFKKKNITRKVALITSTCALLLVAVIFVVYLKL
;
A
#
# COMPACT_ATOMS: atom_id res chain seq x y z
N MET A 1 -22.82 6.58 22.28
CA MET A 1 -22.33 7.98 22.29
C MET A 1 -20.90 8.11 21.77
N GLU A 2 -20.11 7.03 21.77
CA GLU A 2 -18.74 6.97 21.23
C GLU A 2 -18.62 7.33 19.74
N LYS A 3 -19.46 6.73 18.87
CA LYS A 3 -19.39 6.95 17.41
C LYS A 3 -19.55 8.41 16.98
N ARG A 4 -20.35 9.22 17.70
CA ARG A 4 -20.53 10.65 17.39
C ARG A 4 -19.29 11.48 17.74
N LYS A 5 -18.57 11.13 18.81
CA LYS A 5 -17.28 11.77 19.15
C LYS A 5 -16.20 11.40 18.14
N THR A 6 -16.11 10.14 17.72
CA THR A 6 -15.15 9.67 16.71
C THR A 6 -15.32 10.39 15.37
N ILE A 7 -16.56 10.61 14.92
CA ILE A 7 -16.86 11.32 13.66
C ILE A 7 -16.38 12.77 13.70
N CYS A 8 -16.57 13.51 14.81
CA CYS A 8 -16.07 14.89 14.92
C CYS A 8 -14.53 14.97 14.90
N VAL A 9 -13.83 13.99 15.48
CA VAL A 9 -12.36 13.98 15.50
C VAL A 9 -11.78 13.71 14.11
N LEU A 10 -12.43 12.89 13.29
CA LEU A 10 -12.05 12.66 11.89
C LEU A 10 -12.15 13.92 11.01
N LEU A 11 -12.95 14.91 11.39
CA LEU A 11 -13.05 16.18 10.66
C LEU A 11 -11.82 17.09 10.86
N LEU A 12 -11.00 16.83 11.88
CA LEU A 12 -9.74 17.56 12.14
C LEU A 12 -8.55 17.01 11.35
N PHE A 13 -8.72 15.84 10.72
CA PHE A 13 -7.65 15.10 10.09
C PHE A 13 -7.92 14.91 8.59
N PRO A 14 -7.58 15.90 7.75
CA PRO A 14 -7.64 15.74 6.30
C PRO A 14 -6.77 14.55 5.87
N VAL A 15 -7.33 13.75 4.97
CA VAL A 15 -6.66 12.58 4.39
C VAL A 15 -6.42 12.78 2.91
N PHE A 16 -5.28 12.27 2.43
CA PHE A 16 -4.92 12.25 1.02
C PHE A 16 -4.38 10.87 0.59
N PRO A 17 -4.94 10.23 -0.44
CA PRO A 17 -6.11 10.62 -1.24
C PRO A 17 -7.42 10.63 -0.40
N ALA A 18 -8.54 11.05 -1.01
CA ALA A 18 -9.82 11.24 -0.31
C ALA A 18 -10.27 9.99 0.48
N VAL A 19 -11.15 10.20 1.47
CA VAL A 19 -11.66 9.13 2.37
C VAL A 19 -12.13 7.90 1.57
N ASN A 20 -11.69 6.70 1.98
CA ASN A 20 -11.86 5.39 1.30
C ASN A 20 -11.05 5.17 0.01
N GLN A 21 -10.18 6.11 -0.36
CA GLN A 21 -9.19 5.92 -1.41
C GLN A 21 -7.82 5.67 -0.78
N SER A 22 -7.01 4.86 -1.43
CA SER A 22 -5.60 4.68 -1.06
C SER A 22 -4.82 4.29 -2.31
N ILE A 23 -3.55 4.64 -2.36
CA ILE A 23 -2.66 4.25 -3.45
C ILE A 23 -1.78 3.13 -2.91
N ALA A 24 -1.95 1.92 -3.47
CA ALA A 24 -1.32 0.70 -2.93
C ALA A 24 -1.64 0.44 -1.43
N GLY A 25 -2.80 0.88 -0.93
CA GLY A 25 -3.14 0.78 0.50
C GLY A 25 -2.64 1.93 1.37
N VAL A 26 -1.80 2.83 0.84
CA VAL A 26 -1.24 3.97 1.59
C VAL A 26 -2.08 5.23 1.40
N PHE A 27 -2.25 5.98 2.48
CA PHE A 27 -2.80 7.33 2.50
C PHE A 27 -2.10 8.19 3.57
N GLN A 28 -2.02 9.50 3.34
CA GLN A 28 -1.48 10.49 4.25
C GLN A 28 -2.61 11.09 5.10
N VAL A 29 -2.30 11.38 6.37
CA VAL A 29 -3.18 12.06 7.31
C VAL A 29 -2.46 13.29 7.84
N SER A 30 -3.04 14.47 7.66
CA SER A 30 -2.48 15.74 8.14
C SER A 30 -3.29 16.32 9.30
N TYR A 31 -2.71 17.27 10.03
CA TYR A 31 -3.37 17.97 11.13
C TYR A 31 -3.91 19.33 10.67
N LEU A 32 -5.09 19.73 11.15
CA LEU A 32 -5.60 21.11 11.01
C LEU A 32 -5.36 21.89 12.30
N ASN A 33 -4.78 23.08 12.18
CA ASN A 33 -4.68 24.02 13.29
C ASN A 33 -6.03 24.67 13.62
N ASP A 34 -6.07 25.53 14.64
CA ASP A 34 -7.28 26.24 15.07
C ASP A 34 -7.91 27.13 13.97
N LEU A 35 -7.11 27.51 12.97
CA LEU A 35 -7.54 28.28 11.79
C LEU A 35 -8.03 27.37 10.65
N HIS A 36 -8.19 26.07 10.88
CA HIS A 36 -8.55 25.07 9.87
C HIS A 36 -7.55 25.01 8.69
N GLN A 37 -6.29 25.29 8.95
CA GLN A 37 -5.22 25.21 7.95
C GLN A 37 -4.34 23.97 8.17
N PRO A 38 -3.88 23.29 7.09
CA PRO A 38 -2.98 22.15 7.22
C PRO A 38 -1.65 22.53 7.90
N SER A 39 -1.38 21.97 9.07
CA SER A 39 -0.15 22.18 9.84
C SER A 39 0.48 20.85 10.22
N TYR A 40 1.78 20.82 10.47
CA TYR A 40 2.43 19.63 11.01
C TYR A 40 2.08 19.51 12.48
N GLY A 41 1.64 18.32 12.91
CA GLY A 41 1.05 18.17 14.25
C GLY A 41 1.35 16.84 14.95
N PHE A 42 1.96 15.87 14.28
CA PHE A 42 2.19 14.55 14.88
C PHE A 42 3.67 14.27 15.05
N ASN A 43 4.07 13.92 16.26
CA ASN A 43 5.35 13.25 16.49
C ASN A 43 5.27 11.77 16.04
N ALA A 44 6.40 11.06 16.02
CA ALA A 44 6.46 9.70 15.48
C ALA A 44 5.53 8.71 16.23
N SER A 45 5.38 8.87 17.55
CA SER A 45 4.51 8.02 18.37
C SER A 45 3.03 8.38 18.21
N GLU A 46 2.72 9.66 18.08
CA GLU A 46 1.37 10.17 17.80
C GLU A 46 0.88 9.73 16.43
N ALA A 47 1.74 9.79 15.40
CA ALA A 47 1.43 9.30 14.06
C ALA A 47 1.04 7.82 14.09
N ARG A 48 1.78 6.97 14.84
CA ARG A 48 1.43 5.56 15.01
C ARG A 48 0.09 5.37 15.71
N ARG A 49 -0.16 6.10 16.81
CA ARG A 49 -1.44 6.05 17.54
C ARG A 49 -2.61 6.54 16.70
N LEU A 50 -2.41 7.55 15.87
CA LEU A 50 -3.41 8.08 14.96
C LEU A 50 -3.86 7.02 13.94
N CYS A 51 -2.92 6.35 13.29
CA CYS A 51 -3.28 5.28 12.35
C CYS A 51 -4.06 4.15 13.06
N LEU A 52 -3.64 3.76 14.27
CA LEU A 52 -4.37 2.77 15.08
C LEU A 52 -5.78 3.23 15.45
N PHE A 53 -5.94 4.51 15.80
CA PHE A 53 -7.24 5.12 16.08
C PHE A 53 -8.17 5.08 14.86
N LEU A 54 -7.60 5.20 13.65
CA LEU A 54 -8.32 5.06 12.38
C LEU A 54 -8.59 3.58 12.00
N GLY A 55 -8.18 2.62 12.84
CA GLY A 55 -8.36 1.19 12.58
C GLY A 55 -7.43 0.61 11.53
N VAL A 56 -6.30 1.29 11.26
CA VAL A 56 -5.27 0.87 10.30
C VAL A 56 -3.88 0.88 10.95
N THR A 57 -2.84 0.49 10.23
CA THR A 57 -1.46 0.54 10.73
C THR A 57 -0.73 1.76 10.18
N ILE A 58 0.36 2.18 10.84
CA ILE A 58 1.29 3.13 10.23
C ILE A 58 1.99 2.45 9.03
N ALA A 59 2.23 3.20 7.96
CA ALA A 59 2.87 2.68 6.76
C ALA A 59 4.38 2.53 6.97
N SER A 60 4.95 1.43 6.50
CA SER A 60 6.39 1.27 6.33
C SER A 60 6.91 2.08 5.16
N LYS A 61 8.20 2.44 5.19
CA LYS A 61 8.90 3.08 4.06
C LYS A 61 8.72 2.29 2.76
N ALA A 62 8.77 0.96 2.83
CA ALA A 62 8.59 0.09 1.67
C ALA A 62 7.18 0.20 1.06
N GLN A 63 6.14 0.28 1.90
CA GLN A 63 4.77 0.48 1.44
C GLN A 63 4.60 1.87 0.80
N VAL A 64 5.17 2.92 1.38
CA VAL A 64 5.13 4.27 0.78
C VAL A 64 5.89 4.32 -0.54
N GLN A 65 7.03 3.61 -0.65
CA GLN A 65 7.77 3.47 -1.90
C GLN A 65 6.94 2.79 -2.99
N GLU A 66 6.21 1.72 -2.67
CA GLU A 66 5.32 1.06 -3.62
C GLU A 66 4.15 1.96 -4.01
N ALA A 67 3.56 2.69 -3.06
CA ALA A 67 2.52 3.66 -3.35
C ALA A 67 3.02 4.76 -4.29
N LEU A 68 4.25 5.25 -4.11
CA LEU A 68 4.89 6.21 -5.02
C LEU A 68 5.03 5.64 -6.43
N ARG A 69 5.45 4.38 -6.58
CA ARG A 69 5.51 3.70 -7.89
C ARG A 69 4.15 3.64 -8.58
N ARG A 70 3.06 3.67 -7.81
CA ARG A 70 1.67 3.68 -8.30
C ARG A 70 1.04 5.07 -8.41
N GLY A 71 1.80 6.13 -8.24
CA GLY A 71 1.32 7.50 -8.45
C GLY A 71 1.08 8.31 -7.18
N LEU A 72 1.45 7.82 -5.99
CA LEU A 72 1.38 8.64 -4.77
C LEU A 72 2.43 9.74 -4.83
N GLU A 73 1.99 10.99 -4.80
CA GLU A 73 2.84 12.17 -4.74
C GLU A 73 2.28 13.16 -3.72
N THR A 74 3.14 13.67 -2.84
CA THR A 74 2.75 14.67 -1.83
C THR A 74 3.81 15.77 -1.75
N CYS A 75 3.52 16.86 -1.04
CA CYS A 75 4.45 17.97 -0.79
C CYS A 75 4.75 18.14 0.71
N ARG A 76 4.40 17.14 1.52
CA ARG A 76 4.48 17.24 2.98
C ARG A 76 5.14 16.00 3.55
N PHE A 77 6.03 16.22 4.52
CA PHE A 77 6.69 15.13 5.24
C PHE A 77 5.65 14.36 6.05
N GLY A 78 5.73 13.03 5.98
CA GLY A 78 4.93 12.14 6.81
C GLY A 78 5.78 11.07 7.47
N TRP A 79 5.44 10.71 8.71
CA TRP A 79 6.09 9.63 9.46
C TRP A 79 5.78 8.25 8.87
N THR A 80 6.79 7.39 8.87
CA THR A 80 6.69 5.94 8.61
C THR A 80 7.01 5.13 9.87
N ASP A 81 6.72 3.83 9.82
CA ASP A 81 6.92 2.91 10.95
C ASP A 81 8.37 2.86 11.45
N GLU A 82 9.34 3.10 10.57
CA GLU A 82 10.78 3.11 10.87
C GLU A 82 11.27 4.40 11.55
N HIS A 83 10.36 5.24 12.04
CA HIS A 83 10.66 6.58 12.58
C HIS A 83 11.44 7.45 11.58
N LEU A 84 11.06 7.37 10.30
CA LEU A 84 11.59 8.19 9.23
C LEU A 84 10.49 9.09 8.70
N ALA A 85 10.84 10.35 8.44
CA ALA A 85 9.96 11.25 7.71
C ALA A 85 10.25 11.11 6.22
N VAL A 86 9.22 10.98 5.39
CA VAL A 86 9.38 10.81 3.94
C VAL A 86 8.47 11.74 3.15
N ILE A 87 8.89 12.10 1.94
CA ILE A 87 8.05 12.77 0.93
C ILE A 87 8.15 11.98 -0.39
N PRO A 88 7.06 11.35 -0.85
CA PRO A 88 7.00 10.77 -2.19
C PRO A 88 6.85 11.86 -3.26
N ARG A 89 7.83 11.99 -4.16
CA ARG A 89 7.85 12.95 -5.28
C ARG A 89 7.94 12.23 -6.62
N ILE A 90 7.03 12.53 -7.54
CA ILE A 90 7.08 12.02 -8.92
C ILE A 90 7.70 13.08 -9.82
N LYS A 91 7.34 14.34 -9.62
CA LYS A 91 7.86 15.48 -10.36
C LYS A 91 8.82 16.32 -9.50
N PRO A 92 9.91 16.83 -10.07
CA PRO A 92 10.79 17.74 -9.36
C PRO A 92 10.05 19.04 -9.02
N LEU A 93 10.19 19.51 -7.79
CA LEU A 93 9.61 20.78 -7.35
C LEU A 93 10.49 21.40 -6.26
N THR A 94 10.92 22.64 -6.45
CA THR A 94 11.88 23.31 -5.54
C THR A 94 11.33 23.44 -4.13
N VAL A 95 10.03 23.74 -4.00
CA VAL A 95 9.35 23.89 -2.71
C VAL A 95 9.04 22.56 -2.01
N CYS A 96 9.06 21.42 -2.72
CA CYS A 96 8.71 20.10 -2.19
C CYS A 96 9.88 19.12 -2.38
N GLY A 97 10.54 18.70 -1.30
CA GLY A 97 11.63 17.74 -1.40
C GLY A 97 12.89 18.27 -2.10
N GLN A 98 13.10 19.60 -2.09
CA GLN A 98 14.32 20.25 -2.62
C GLN A 98 14.66 19.84 -4.06
N ASN A 99 13.66 19.79 -4.94
CA ASN A 99 13.81 19.40 -6.34
C ASN A 99 14.23 17.92 -6.57
N GLN A 100 14.23 17.09 -5.52
CA GLN A 100 14.50 15.66 -5.64
C GLN A 100 13.24 14.89 -6.05
N ILE A 101 13.44 13.79 -6.78
CA ILE A 101 12.39 12.84 -7.17
C ILE A 101 12.61 11.51 -6.45
N GLY A 102 11.56 10.70 -6.38
CA GLY A 102 11.59 9.45 -5.63
C GLY A 102 11.07 9.67 -4.20
N LEU A 103 11.44 8.76 -3.30
CA LEU A 103 11.07 8.85 -1.90
C LEU A 103 12.16 9.60 -1.14
N VAL A 104 11.96 10.91 -0.99
CA VAL A 104 12.89 11.79 -0.27
C VAL A 104 12.77 11.49 1.21
N THR A 105 13.84 11.02 1.84
CA THR A 105 13.85 10.62 3.26
C THR A 105 14.56 11.66 4.12
N TRP A 106 13.99 11.95 5.29
CA TRP A 106 14.61 12.78 6.31
C TRP A 106 14.59 12.07 7.67
N ARG A 107 15.76 11.88 8.27
CA ARG A 107 15.94 11.34 9.61
C ARG A 107 15.88 12.49 10.63
N ALA A 108 14.67 12.92 10.97
CA ALA A 108 14.44 13.92 12.00
C ALA A 108 14.38 13.28 13.40
N THR A 109 14.42 14.12 14.45
CA THR A 109 14.10 13.71 15.82
C THR A 109 12.66 13.22 15.92
N VAL A 110 12.41 12.17 16.70
CA VAL A 110 11.07 11.56 16.85
C VAL A 110 10.01 12.51 17.42
N THR A 111 10.43 13.61 18.04
CA THR A 111 9.58 14.68 18.58
C THR A 111 9.19 15.72 17.54
N HIS A 112 9.82 15.72 16.37
CA HIS A 112 9.53 16.70 15.33
C HIS A 112 8.11 16.49 14.77
N PRO A 113 7.31 17.55 14.60
CA PRO A 113 5.97 17.40 14.08
C PRO A 113 6.00 17.19 12.57
N PHE A 114 5.31 16.15 12.10
CA PHE A 114 5.00 15.91 10.69
C PHE A 114 3.56 15.43 10.52
N ASP A 115 3.20 15.06 9.29
CA ASP A 115 2.00 14.29 9.01
C ASP A 115 2.25 12.79 9.27
N ALA A 116 1.26 11.94 9.02
CA ALA A 116 1.39 10.48 9.16
C ALA A 116 1.04 9.77 7.84
N PHE A 117 1.82 8.76 7.45
CA PHE A 117 1.38 7.81 6.43
C PHE A 117 0.76 6.60 7.11
N CYS A 118 -0.48 6.29 6.79
CA CYS A 118 -1.18 5.11 7.25
C CYS A 118 -1.36 4.11 6.10
N PHE A 119 -1.52 2.84 6.46
CA PHE A 119 -1.62 1.72 5.53
C PHE A 119 -2.82 0.85 5.87
N ASN A 120 -3.71 0.66 4.90
CA ASN A 120 -4.85 -0.23 4.98
C ASN A 120 -4.57 -1.54 4.24
N GLU A 121 -4.41 -2.62 5.01
CA GLU A 121 -4.22 -3.99 4.51
C GLU A 121 -5.34 -4.44 3.55
N SER A 122 -6.56 -3.92 3.71
CA SER A 122 -7.72 -4.29 2.90
C SER A 122 -7.56 -3.88 1.42
N GLY A 123 -6.77 -2.85 1.11
CA GLY A 123 -6.45 -2.49 -0.27
C GLY A 123 -5.43 -3.45 -0.91
N MET A 124 -4.62 -4.10 -0.07
CA MET A 124 -3.59 -5.05 -0.50
C MET A 124 -4.13 -6.48 -0.64
N THR A 125 -5.13 -6.89 0.15
CA THR A 125 -5.77 -8.22 -0.01
C THR A 125 -6.41 -8.39 -1.39
N PHE A 126 -7.00 -7.35 -1.99
CA PHE A 126 -7.45 -7.41 -3.39
C PHE A 126 -6.29 -7.55 -4.39
N SER A 127 -5.16 -6.90 -4.14
CA SER A 127 -3.96 -7.01 -4.98
C SER A 127 -3.29 -8.38 -4.82
N ILE A 128 -3.10 -8.88 -3.60
CA ILE A 128 -2.49 -10.19 -3.36
C ILE A 128 -3.43 -11.30 -3.83
N LEU A 129 -4.75 -11.25 -3.58
CA LEU A 129 -5.67 -12.22 -4.17
C LEU A 129 -5.62 -12.15 -5.70
N SER A 130 -5.65 -10.96 -6.30
CA SER A 130 -5.56 -10.85 -7.76
C SER A 130 -4.22 -11.35 -8.30
N PHE A 131 -3.08 -11.05 -7.67
CA PHE A 131 -1.76 -11.59 -8.03
C PHE A 131 -1.68 -13.10 -7.82
N LEU A 132 -2.19 -13.65 -6.72
CA LEU A 132 -2.25 -15.10 -6.44
C LEU A 132 -3.20 -15.81 -7.41
N LEU A 133 -4.35 -15.21 -7.74
CA LEU A 133 -5.29 -15.70 -8.74
C LEU A 133 -4.68 -15.60 -10.15
N PHE A 134 -3.94 -14.54 -10.47
CA PHE A 134 -3.19 -14.41 -11.73
C PHE A 134 -2.08 -15.47 -11.82
N LYS A 135 -1.34 -15.70 -10.73
CA LYS A 135 -0.33 -16.75 -10.62
C LYS A 135 -0.97 -18.14 -10.75
N LYS A 136 -2.14 -18.36 -10.13
CA LYS A 136 -2.92 -19.60 -10.21
C LYS A 136 -3.44 -19.84 -11.63
N LYS A 137 -3.91 -18.79 -12.33
CA LYS A 137 -4.37 -18.85 -13.73
C LYS A 137 -3.22 -19.09 -14.72
N ASN A 138 -2.02 -18.58 -14.43
CA ASN A 138 -0.82 -18.79 -15.25
C ASN A 138 -0.18 -20.18 -14.98
N ILE A 139 -0.23 -20.68 -13.73
CA ILE A 139 0.15 -22.05 -13.36
C ILE A 139 -0.82 -23.07 -13.96
N THR A 140 -2.13 -22.87 -13.89
CA THR A 140 -3.12 -23.79 -14.48
C THR A 140 -3.06 -23.81 -16.01
N ARG A 141 -2.75 -22.69 -16.68
CA ARG A 141 -2.50 -22.67 -18.13
C ARG A 141 -1.24 -23.44 -18.55
N LYS A 142 -0.15 -23.39 -17.77
CA LYS A 142 1.07 -24.15 -18.07
C LYS A 142 0.94 -25.64 -17.77
N VAL A 143 0.15 -26.03 -16.77
CA VAL A 143 -0.08 -27.44 -16.42
C VAL A 143 -1.04 -28.13 -17.40
N ALA A 144 -2.00 -27.41 -17.98
CA ALA A 144 -2.96 -27.97 -18.95
C ALA A 144 -2.36 -28.35 -20.32
N LEU A 145 -1.17 -27.86 -20.68
CA LEU A 145 -0.51 -28.14 -21.96
C LEU A 145 0.44 -29.35 -21.91
N ILE A 146 0.68 -29.95 -20.73
CA ILE A 146 1.67 -31.03 -20.57
C ILE A 146 1.01 -32.42 -20.41
N THR A 147 -0.31 -32.51 -20.25
CA THR A 147 -0.99 -33.81 -20.04
C THR A 147 -1.32 -34.58 -21.33
N SER A 148 -1.04 -34.06 -22.52
CA SER A 148 -1.61 -34.61 -23.77
C SER A 148 -0.71 -35.56 -24.57
N THR A 149 0.53 -35.85 -24.20
CA THR A 149 1.38 -36.80 -24.97
C THR A 149 1.63 -38.13 -24.27
N CYS A 150 1.48 -38.21 -22.95
CA CYS A 150 1.75 -39.44 -22.20
C CYS A 150 0.52 -40.39 -22.18
N ALA A 151 -0.71 -39.84 -22.17
CA ALA A 151 -1.93 -40.65 -22.17
C ALA A 151 -2.19 -41.36 -23.52
N LEU A 152 -1.80 -40.76 -24.64
CA LEU A 152 -1.95 -41.37 -25.97
C LEU A 152 -1.01 -42.56 -26.18
N LEU A 153 0.19 -42.54 -25.60
CA LEU A 153 1.14 -43.65 -25.71
C LEU A 153 0.70 -44.89 -24.90
N LEU A 154 0.06 -44.70 -23.74
CA LEU A 154 -0.47 -45.82 -22.95
C LEU A 154 -1.66 -46.51 -23.62
N VAL A 155 -2.55 -45.74 -24.27
CA VAL A 155 -3.68 -46.33 -25.01
C VAL A 155 -3.19 -47.08 -26.25
N ALA A 156 -2.16 -46.58 -26.94
CA ALA A 156 -1.58 -47.26 -28.11
C ALA A 156 -0.91 -48.60 -27.74
N VAL A 157 -0.20 -48.68 -26.60
CA VAL A 157 0.45 -49.93 -26.16
C VAL A 157 -0.58 -50.98 -25.75
N ILE A 158 -1.68 -50.58 -25.08
CA ILE A 158 -2.76 -51.50 -24.71
C ILE A 158 -3.46 -52.07 -25.96
N PHE A 159 -3.68 -51.23 -26.98
CA PHE A 159 -4.33 -51.67 -28.22
C PHE A 159 -3.48 -52.68 -29.02
N VAL A 160 -2.15 -52.52 -29.05
CA VAL A 160 -1.25 -53.47 -29.71
C VAL A 160 -1.17 -54.82 -28.99
N VAL A 161 -1.25 -54.83 -27.66
CA VAL A 161 -1.28 -56.08 -26.87
C VAL A 161 -2.59 -56.84 -27.11
N TYR A 162 -3.72 -56.15 -27.21
CA TYR A 162 -5.03 -56.79 -27.43
C TYR A 162 -5.26 -57.32 -28.86
N LEU A 163 -4.57 -56.78 -29.87
CA LEU A 163 -4.70 -57.24 -31.27
C LEU A 163 -3.73 -58.36 -31.67
N LYS A 164 -2.82 -58.76 -30.77
CA LYS A 164 -1.88 -59.87 -30.98
C LYS A 164 -2.22 -61.13 -30.15
N LEU A 165 -3.38 -61.13 -29.50
CA LEU A 165 -4.01 -62.26 -28.82
C LEU A 165 -5.21 -62.76 -29.62
#